data_AF-A0AAV5C5C3-F1
#
_entry.id   AF-A0AAV5C5C3-F1
#
_cell.length_a   1.000
_cell.length_b   1.000
_cell.length_c   1.000
_cell.angle_alpha   90.00
_cell.angle_beta   90.00
_cell.angle_gamma   90.00
#
_symmetry.space_group_name_H-M   'P 1'
#
loop_
_entity.id
_entity.type
_entity.pdbx_description
1 polymer ?
#
loop_
_entity_poly.entity_id
_entity_poly.type
_entity_poly.pdbx_seq_one_letter_code
_entity_poly.pdbx_strand_id
1 'polypeptide(L)' 'MREEFWDTAPHYGGQKEIWDALRAAADADLELAQTIVDSAGIIVSNSDMTLCYDERGAKYELPKYVLSEPTNLIREG' A
#
# COMPACT_ATOMS: atom_id res chain seq x y z
N MET A 1 -14.55 -3.12 -1.06
CA MET A 1 -13.78 -2.51 0.05
C MET A 1 -12.31 -2.25 -0.27
N ARG A 2 -11.45 -3.24 -0.57
CA ARG A 2 -10.06 -2.93 -1.01
C ARG A 2 -9.97 -2.30 -2.40
N GLU A 3 -10.80 -2.76 -3.34
CA GLU A 3 -10.79 -2.26 -4.73
C GLU A 3 -11.27 -0.81 -4.84
N GLU A 4 -12.27 -0.41 -4.04
CA GLU A 4 -12.75 0.98 -3.97
C GLU A 4 -11.69 1.93 -3.42
N PHE A 5 -10.86 1.46 -2.48
CA PHE A 5 -9.71 2.23 -2.05
C PHE A 5 -8.71 2.43 -3.19
N TRP A 6 -8.38 1.36 -3.94
CA TRP A 6 -7.46 1.48 -5.08
C TRP A 6 -8.00 2.35 -6.23
N ASP A 7 -9.31 2.41 -6.41
CA ASP A 7 -9.95 3.30 -7.39
C ASP A 7 -9.82 4.78 -7.00
N THR A 8 -9.92 5.08 -5.70
CA THR A 8 -9.83 6.44 -5.16
C THR A 8 -8.41 6.85 -4.72
N ALA A 9 -7.49 5.89 -4.52
CA ALA A 9 -6.09 6.09 -4.16
C ALA A 9 -5.36 7.14 -5.02
N PRO A 10 -5.43 7.11 -6.37
CA PRO A 10 -4.76 8.11 -7.20
C PRO A 10 -5.30 9.54 -6.99
N HIS A 11 -6.46 9.73 -6.35
CA HIS A 11 -6.98 11.06 -6.00
C HIS A 11 -6.35 11.65 -4.72
N TYR A 12 -5.68 10.83 -3.90
CA TYR A 12 -4.99 11.30 -2.68
C TYR A 12 -3.63 11.97 -2.98
N GLY A 13 -3.21 11.99 -4.25
CA GLY A 13 -1.96 12.59 -4.71
C GLY A 13 -0.85 11.56 -4.93
N GLY A 14 0.29 12.04 -5.44
CA GLY A 14 1.41 11.18 -5.84
C GLY A 14 1.30 10.63 -7.26
N GLN A 15 2.29 9.83 -7.65
CA GLN A 15 2.37 9.19 -8.96
C GLN A 15 1.53 7.91 -9.00
N LYS A 16 0.72 7.73 -10.07
CA LYS A 16 -0.10 6.53 -10.27
C LYS A 16 0.75 5.25 -10.35
N GLU A 17 1.97 5.34 -10.91
CA GLU A 17 2.92 4.23 -10.99
C GLU A 17 3.29 3.69 -9.61
N ILE A 18 3.47 4.58 -8.63
CA ILE A 18 3.77 4.21 -7.25
C ILE A 18 2.56 3.55 -6.60
N TRP A 19 1.36 4.08 -6.84
CA TRP A 19 0.12 3.44 -6.38
C TRP A 19 -0.06 2.03 -6.96
N ASP A 20 0.28 1.82 -8.23
CA ASP A 20 0.22 0.52 -8.88
C ASP A 20 1.24 -0.46 -8.27
N ALA A 21 2.48 0.00 -8.07
CA ALA A 21 3.53 -0.79 -7.41
C ALA A 21 3.14 -1.14 -5.96
N LEU A 22 2.61 -0.20 -5.19
CA LEU A 22 2.09 -0.45 -3.83
C LEU A 22 0.96 -1.47 -3.84
N ARG A 23 0.08 -1.43 -4.84
CA ARG A 23 -1.01 -2.41 -5.01
C ARG A 23 -0.47 -3.79 -5.31
N ALA A 24 0.49 -3.89 -6.21
CA ALA A 24 1.15 -5.14 -6.54
C ALA A 24 1.90 -5.70 -5.32
N ALA A 25 2.60 -4.86 -4.57
CA ALA A 25 3.30 -5.24 -3.35
C ALA A 25 2.33 -5.66 -2.23
N ALA A 26 1.17 -5.02 -2.11
CA ALA A 26 0.13 -5.38 -1.15
C ALA A 26 -0.54 -6.74 -1.44
N ASP A 27 -0.54 -7.17 -2.71
CA ASP A 27 -1.08 -8.48 -3.11
C ASP A 27 -0.02 -9.59 -3.11
N ALA A 28 1.26 -9.21 -3.10
CA ALA A 28 2.38 -10.13 -3.17
C ALA A 28 2.95 -10.48 -1.77
N ASP A 29 3.75 -11.55 -1.73
CA ASP A 29 4.47 -11.96 -0.52
C ASP A 29 5.52 -10.93 -0.08
N LEU A 30 5.93 -10.97 1.19
CA LEU A 30 6.85 -10.01 1.79
C LEU A 30 8.17 -9.85 1.01
N GLU A 31 8.71 -10.92 0.42
CA GLU A 31 9.88 -10.89 -0.47
C GLU A 31 9.61 -10.17 -1.80
N LEU A 32 8.47 -10.46 -2.44
CA LEU A 32 8.09 -9.79 -3.69
C LEU A 32 7.75 -8.32 -3.44
N ALA A 33 7.03 -8.03 -2.35
CA ALA A 33 6.68 -6.69 -1.95
C ALA A 33 7.92 -5.82 -1.78
N GLN A 34 8.95 -6.32 -1.08
CA GLN A 34 10.28 -5.68 -0.96
C GLN A 34 10.92 -5.41 -2.34
N THR A 35 10.88 -6.41 -3.23
CA THR A 35 11.44 -6.26 -4.59
C THR A 35 10.71 -5.18 -5.39
N ILE A 36 9.38 -5.15 -5.30
CA ILE A 36 8.54 -4.18 -6.01
C ILE A 36 8.78 -2.77 -5.48
N VAL A 37 8.81 -2.58 -4.15
CA VAL A 37 9.05 -1.24 -3.56
C VAL A 37 10.45 -0.74 -3.89
N ASP A 38 11.47 -1.60 -3.81
CA ASP A 38 12.85 -1.24 -4.21
C ASP A 38 12.93 -0.88 -5.69
N SER A 39 12.31 -1.69 -6.56
CA SER A 39 12.28 -1.44 -8.01
C SER A 39 11.53 -0.16 -8.39
N ALA A 40 10.54 0.24 -7.59
CA ALA A 40 9.75 1.45 -7.79
C ALA A 40 10.32 2.68 -7.07
N GLY A 41 11.45 2.57 -6.37
CA GLY A 41 12.04 3.69 -5.62
C GLY A 41 11.21 4.11 -4.39
N ILE A 42 10.42 3.18 -3.84
CA ILE A 42 9.54 3.40 -2.70
C ILE A 42 10.29 3.09 -1.40
N ILE A 43 10.34 4.08 -0.53
CA ILE A 43 10.92 4.05 0.81
C ILE A 43 9.82 3.70 1.81
N VAL A 44 9.84 2.46 2.29
CA VAL A 44 8.91 1.98 3.33
C VAL A 44 9.33 2.52 4.69
N SER A 45 8.52 3.37 5.31
CA SER A 45 8.81 3.97 6.63
C SER A 45 8.38 3.08 7.79
N ASN A 46 7.25 2.39 7.66
CA ASN A 46 6.76 1.44 8.65
C ASN A 46 6.95 0.01 8.15
N SER A 47 7.37 -0.90 9.03
CA SER A 47 7.55 -2.32 8.70
C SER A 47 6.29 -2.98 8.11
N ASP A 48 5.12 -2.42 8.40
CA ASP A 48 3.83 -2.89 7.91
C ASP A 48 3.41 -2.29 6.55
N MET A 49 4.27 -1.57 5.81
CA MET A 49 3.92 -0.85 4.55
C MET A 49 2.74 0.14 4.67
N THR A 50 2.25 0.43 5.87
CA THR A 50 1.15 1.38 6.09
C THR A 50 1.52 2.81 5.74
N LEU A 51 2.82 3.10 5.69
CA LEU A 51 3.37 4.41 5.38
C LEU A 51 4.61 4.23 4.50
N CYS A 52 4.48 4.69 3.27
CA CYS A 52 5.51 4.62 2.24
C CYS A 52 5.78 6.02 1.68
N TYR A 53 6.99 6.23 1.21
CA TYR A 53 7.42 7.47 0.59
C TYR A 53 8.03 7.16 -0.77
N ASP A 54 7.83 8.03 -1.74
CA ASP A 54 8.56 7.98 -3.01
C ASP A 54 9.88 8.76 -2.87
N GLU A 55 10.85 8.49 -3.75
CA GLU A 55 12.13 9.21 -3.84
C GLU A 55 11.98 10.74 -3.93
N ARG A 56 10.83 11.24 -4.39
CA ARG A 56 10.50 12.67 -4.48
C ARG A 56 9.93 13.24 -3.18
N GLY A 57 9.75 12.42 -2.15
CA GLY A 57 9.15 12.79 -0.87
C GLY A 57 7.63 12.80 -0.85
N ALA A 58 6.97 12.22 -1.86
CA ALA A 58 5.51 12.05 -1.84
C ALA A 58 5.13 10.97 -0.81
N LYS A 59 4.14 11.26 0.03
CA LYS A 59 3.68 10.37 1.10
C LYS A 59 2.51 9.51 0.61
N TYR A 60 2.60 8.21 0.87
CA TYR A 60 1.59 7.20 0.55
C TYR A 60 1.17 6.50 1.83
N GLU A 61 -0.10 6.65 2.20
CA GLU A 61 -0.67 6.01 3.38
C GLU A 61 -1.61 4.89 2.95
N LEU A 62 -1.25 3.67 3.36
CA LEU A 62 -2.01 2.46 3.08
C LEU A 62 -2.67 2.00 4.37
N PRO A 63 -4.01 2.00 4.43
CA PRO A 63 -4.71 1.47 5.58
C PRO A 63 -4.45 -0.02 5.76
N LYS A 64 -4.33 -0.48 7.01
CA LYS A 64 -4.09 -1.90 7.32
C LYS A 64 -5.12 -2.84 6.69
N TYR A 65 -6.38 -2.41 6.53
CA TYR A 65 -7.43 -3.21 5.89
C TYR A 65 -7.20 -3.47 4.39
N VAL A 66 -6.31 -2.71 3.74
CA VAL A 66 -5.92 -2.90 2.34
C VAL A 66 -4.75 -3.89 2.24
N LEU A 67 -3.91 -3.95 3.27
CA LEU A 67 -2.70 -4.77 3.35
C LEU A 67 -2.91 -6.12 4.05
N SER A 68 -3.94 -6.24 4.87
CA SER A 68 -4.34 -7.48 5.53
C SER A 68 -5.85 -7.50 5.64
N GLU A 69 -6.45 -8.67 5.37
CA GLU A 69 -7.84 -8.87 5.74
C GLU A 69 -7.97 -8.62 7.26
N PRO A 70 -8.98 -7.84 7.70
CA PRO A 70 -9.16 -7.59 9.12
C PRO A 70 -9.45 -8.90 9.83
N THR A 71 -8.43 -9.47 10.49
CA THR A 71 -8.56 -10.67 11.34
C THR A 71 -9.40 -10.41 12.59
N ASN A 72 -9.86 -9.18 12.80
CA ASN A 72 -10.64 -8.76 13.96
C ASN A 72 -11.99 -8.10 13.62
N LEU A 73 -12.69 -8.59 12.59
CA LEU A 73 -14.14 -8.41 12.49
C LEU A 73 -14.80 -9.28 13.56
N ILE A 74 -14.90 -8.76 14.79
CA ILE A 74 -15.93 -9.21 15.70
C ILE A 74 -17.23 -8.84 15.00
N ARG A 75 -17.89 -9.85 14.42
CA ARG A 75 -19.26 -9.74 13.93
C ARG A 75 -20.10 -9.53 15.18
N GLU A 76 -20.36 -8.27 15.54
CA GLU A 76 -21.35 -7.96 16.57
C GLU A 76 -22.66 -8.60 16.12
N GLY A 77 -23.14 -9.54 16.94
CA GLY A 77 -24.36 -10.32 16.73
C GLY A 77 -25.61 -9.55 17.11
#